data_AF-A0A961NWP5-F1
#
_entry.id   AF-A0A961NWP5-F1
#
_cell.length_a   1.000
_cell.length_b   1.000
_cell.length_c   1.000
_cell.angle_alpha   90.00
_cell.angle_beta   90.00
_cell.angle_gamma   90.00
#
_symmetry.space_group_name_H-M   'P 1'
#
loop_
_entity.id
_entity.type
_entity.pdbx_description
1 polymer ?
#
loop_
_entity_poly.entity_id
_entity_poly.type
_entity_poly.pdbx_seq_one_letter_code
_entity_poly.pdbx_strand_id
1 'polypeptide(L)'
;SPFRVRLVQKLLEFVVSCDDFAHGPTVVDMLDPLREFPAQGTDPVGEATRAFAKLLYRYRETHFDDARANATFTVIRGFTQSVGDVIDDDTPFAFWMSDDNTIFRTYAASFYGLRDYAAALSDAQTRAAMEKGLDAAHPGLQGELSVDPDDPFADEDDGEATAETLSEEAPTVPDTAEEALKSIAEGELKIVKQKERALLAPIMQAGPFGVALPRATARLLAFHPIQSALSNSLRTGKALLPIEERVHCSEARAYGELAQDLQALETAMTDWMKIALALRIGEDTANPQLAEIRDAGVVLLKKKRSKSFDRAPEELAVAFRGIEAGLMSVNASLRDYAKALRRGFASEGDMAAAFEADRGLFGAAFSRLYLDTSAEGEIRAQEV
;
A
#
# COMPACT_ATOMS: atom_id res chain seq x y z
N SER A 1 31.21 -6.46 30.06
CA SER A 1 31.73 -7.35 29.00
C SER A 1 32.59 -6.53 28.05
N PRO A 2 33.81 -6.99 27.71
CA PRO A 2 34.73 -6.32 26.78
C PRO A 2 34.10 -6.00 25.42
N PHE A 3 33.16 -6.84 24.97
CA PHE A 3 32.40 -6.64 23.73
C PHE A 3 31.53 -5.39 23.79
N ARG A 4 30.82 -5.17 24.91
CA ARG A 4 29.93 -4.00 25.08
C ARG A 4 30.70 -2.69 25.07
N VAL A 5 31.89 -2.66 25.68
CA VAL A 5 32.75 -1.46 25.71
C VAL A 5 33.26 -1.14 24.30
N ARG A 6 33.73 -2.14 23.55
CA ARG A 6 34.17 -1.96 22.16
C ARG A 6 33.04 -1.54 21.23
N LEU A 7 31.84 -2.08 21.42
CA LEU A 7 30.66 -1.69 20.64
C LEU A 7 30.30 -0.23 20.87
N VAL A 8 30.26 0.22 22.13
CA VAL A 8 30.00 1.63 22.47
C VAL A 8 31.08 2.53 21.89
N GLN A 9 32.36 2.16 22.01
CA GLN A 9 33.45 2.91 21.40
C GLN A 9 33.29 3.06 19.88
N LYS A 10 32.91 1.98 19.19
CA LYS A 10 32.69 2.01 17.74
C LYS A 10 31.47 2.84 17.34
N LEU A 11 30.41 2.82 18.13
CA LEU A 11 29.24 3.68 17.91
C LEU A 11 29.57 5.17 18.14
N LEU A 12 30.42 5.49 19.11
CA LEU A 12 30.90 6.86 19.35
C LEU A 12 31.81 7.36 18.23
N GLU A 13 32.77 6.54 17.80
CA GLU A 13 33.63 6.83 16.64
C GLU A 13 32.79 7.06 15.39
N PHE A 14 31.76 6.24 15.15
CA PHE A 14 30.83 6.42 14.05
C PHE A 14 30.09 7.75 14.15
N VAL A 15 29.42 8.04 15.27
CA VAL A 15 28.65 9.27 15.50
C VAL A 15 29.47 10.54 15.32
N VAL A 16 30.74 10.52 15.74
CA VAL A 16 31.63 11.68 15.60
C VAL A 16 32.14 11.81 14.17
N SER A 17 32.39 10.71 13.45
CA SER A 17 32.96 10.77 12.10
C SER A 17 31.93 10.90 10.98
N CYS A 18 30.67 10.53 11.21
CA CYS A 18 29.66 10.39 10.16
C CYS A 18 28.99 11.69 9.71
N ASP A 19 29.27 12.82 10.37
CA ASP A 19 28.79 14.16 10.01
C ASP A 19 29.93 15.20 10.10
N ASP A 20 31.09 14.84 9.55
CA ASP A 20 32.32 15.67 9.51
C ASP A 20 32.69 16.31 10.87
N PHE A 21 32.57 15.53 11.95
CA PHE A 21 32.88 15.96 13.32
C PHE A 21 31.98 17.07 13.89
N ALA A 22 30.85 17.38 13.25
CA ALA A 22 29.90 18.40 13.71
C ALA A 22 29.36 18.15 15.13
N HIS A 23 29.24 16.88 15.53
CA HIS A 23 28.78 16.48 16.86
C HIS A 23 29.90 16.30 17.90
N GLY A 24 31.16 16.53 17.53
CA GLY A 24 32.34 16.35 18.41
C GLY A 24 32.21 17.05 19.77
N PRO A 25 31.88 18.36 19.82
CA PRO A 25 31.70 19.08 21.09
C PRO A 25 30.60 18.47 21.97
N THR A 26 29.46 18.14 21.38
CA THR A 26 28.32 17.53 22.07
C THR A 26 28.65 16.16 22.67
N VAL A 27 29.45 15.35 21.97
CA VAL A 27 29.91 14.05 22.48
C VAL A 27 30.90 14.21 23.63
N VAL A 28 31.80 15.20 23.57
CA VAL A 28 32.73 15.52 24.66
C VAL A 28 31.96 15.99 25.90
N ASP A 29 31.01 16.91 25.75
CA ASP A 29 30.17 17.41 26.84
C ASP A 29 29.36 16.28 27.52
N MET A 30 28.95 15.25 26.77
CA MET A 30 28.26 14.07 27.32
C MET A 30 29.18 13.12 28.10
N LEU A 31 30.48 13.12 27.78
CA LEU A 31 31.48 12.24 28.40
C LEU A 31 32.20 12.90 29.58
N ASP A 32 32.27 14.24 29.61
CA ASP A 32 32.93 14.97 30.70
C ASP A 32 32.37 14.67 32.10
N PRO A 33 31.04 14.55 32.31
CA PRO A 33 30.46 14.13 33.59
C PRO A 33 30.84 12.70 34.01
N LEU A 34 31.32 11.85 33.09
CA LEU A 34 31.80 10.50 33.40
C LEU A 34 33.26 10.49 33.86
N ARG A 35 34.00 11.58 33.62
CA ARG A 35 35.38 11.76 34.08
C ARG A 35 35.43 12.22 35.54
N GLU A 36 34.39 12.91 35.97
CA GLU A 36 34.18 13.30 37.36
C GLU A 36 33.58 12.12 38.14
N PHE A 37 34.10 11.84 39.34
CA PHE A 37 33.54 10.78 40.18
C PHE A 37 32.07 11.09 40.46
N PRO A 38 31.12 10.14 40.26
CA PRO A 38 29.71 10.41 40.45
C PRO A 38 29.46 10.89 41.88
N ALA A 39 28.84 12.06 42.03
CA ALA A 39 28.27 12.47 43.31
C ALA A 39 27.20 11.44 43.70
N GLN A 40 27.05 11.15 45.00
CA GLN A 40 26.03 10.22 45.47
C GLN A 40 24.63 10.65 44.97
N GLY A 41 23.97 9.77 44.20
CA GLY A 41 22.62 10.00 43.69
C GLY A 41 22.53 10.38 42.20
N THR A 42 23.64 10.57 41.49
CA THR A 42 23.62 10.76 40.03
C THR A 42 23.91 9.45 39.29
N ASP A 43 23.20 9.19 38.19
CA ASP A 43 23.48 8.11 37.23
C ASP A 43 24.00 8.71 35.92
N PRO A 44 25.24 9.24 35.92
CA PRO A 44 25.81 9.90 34.75
C PRO A 44 25.96 8.93 33.57
N VAL A 45 26.12 7.63 33.83
CA VAL A 45 26.18 6.59 32.81
C VAL A 45 24.84 6.43 32.10
N GLY A 46 23.74 6.33 32.85
CA GLY A 46 22.39 6.25 32.29
C GLY A 46 21.98 7.51 31.53
N GLU A 47 22.35 8.69 32.02
CA GLU A 47 22.12 9.97 31.34
C GLU A 47 22.89 10.08 30.03
N ALA A 48 24.20 9.79 30.04
CA ALA A 48 25.02 9.76 28.83
C ALA A 48 24.46 8.73 27.83
N THR A 49 24.07 7.54 28.28
CA THR A 49 23.47 6.50 27.42
C THR A 49 22.19 6.98 26.75
N ARG A 50 21.29 7.64 27.49
CA ARG A 50 20.05 8.22 26.94
C ARG A 50 20.33 9.34 25.94
N ALA A 51 21.32 10.17 26.22
CA ALA A 51 21.73 11.27 25.35
C ALA A 51 22.34 10.74 24.03
N PHE A 52 23.22 9.74 24.10
CA PHE A 52 23.75 9.05 22.92
C PHE A 52 22.68 8.35 22.09
N ALA A 53 21.73 7.67 22.74
CA ALA A 53 20.62 7.06 22.04
C ALA A 53 19.81 8.10 21.26
N LYS A 54 19.48 9.25 21.86
CA LYS A 54 18.76 10.35 21.18
C LYS A 54 19.53 10.88 19.97
N LEU A 55 20.85 11.01 20.07
CA LEU A 55 21.68 11.51 18.98
C LEU A 55 21.74 10.52 17.81
N LEU A 56 21.91 9.22 18.11
CA LEU A 56 21.81 8.14 17.13
C LEU A 56 20.42 8.07 16.47
N TYR A 57 19.35 8.29 17.23
CA TYR A 57 17.99 8.35 16.68
C TYR A 57 17.81 9.52 15.71
N ARG A 58 18.30 10.71 16.05
CA ARG A 58 18.26 11.87 15.15
C ARG A 58 19.08 11.66 13.88
N TYR A 59 20.31 11.15 14.02
CA TYR A 59 21.13 10.81 12.86
C TYR A 59 20.42 9.79 11.98
N ARG A 60 19.82 8.75 12.60
CA ARG A 60 19.05 7.75 11.87
C ARG A 60 17.83 8.34 11.16
N GLU A 61 17.11 9.27 11.78
CA GLU A 61 15.94 9.93 11.20
C GLU A 61 16.31 10.87 10.02
N THR A 62 17.47 11.52 10.09
CA THR A 62 17.94 12.43 9.03
C THR A 62 18.57 11.70 7.84
N HIS A 63 19.25 10.57 8.07
CA HIS A 63 20.09 9.92 7.05
C HIS A 63 19.58 8.56 6.59
N PHE A 64 18.57 7.98 7.25
CA PHE A 64 17.93 6.75 6.81
C PHE A 64 16.43 6.97 6.69
N ASP A 65 15.92 6.92 5.45
CA ASP A 65 14.48 6.88 5.15
C ASP A 65 13.76 5.72 5.89
N ASP A 66 14.52 4.70 6.30
CA ASP A 66 14.07 3.46 6.93
C ASP A 66 13.82 3.52 8.45
N ALA A 67 14.01 4.66 9.11
CA ALA A 67 13.86 4.69 10.57
C ALA A 67 12.45 4.31 11.03
N ARG A 68 11.43 4.86 10.37
CA ARG A 68 10.02 4.57 10.61
C ARG A 68 9.61 3.19 10.05
N ALA A 69 10.15 2.81 8.89
CA ALA A 69 9.94 1.51 8.29
C ALA A 69 10.42 0.37 9.21
N ASN A 70 11.58 0.52 9.85
CA ASN A 70 12.13 -0.45 10.79
C ASN A 70 11.29 -0.60 12.06
N ALA A 71 10.76 0.49 12.63
CA ALA A 71 9.91 0.43 13.81
C ALA A 71 8.59 -0.29 13.49
N THR A 72 8.00 0.05 12.34
CA THR A 72 6.80 -0.55 11.78
C THR A 72 6.98 -2.05 11.52
N PHE A 73 8.08 -2.42 10.87
CA PHE A 73 8.46 -3.81 10.61
C PHE A 73 8.68 -4.59 11.90
N THR A 74 9.29 -3.99 12.91
CA THR A 74 9.54 -4.66 14.20
C THR A 74 8.23 -4.97 14.93
N VAL A 75 7.27 -4.05 14.94
CA VAL A 75 5.96 -4.27 15.57
C VAL A 75 5.18 -5.37 14.85
N ILE A 76 5.12 -5.32 13.52
CA ILE A 76 4.44 -6.36 12.73
C ILE A 76 5.12 -7.71 12.92
N ARG A 77 6.46 -7.76 12.84
CA ARG A 77 7.22 -9.00 13.04
C ARG A 77 7.03 -9.59 14.44
N GLY A 78 7.00 -8.75 15.47
CA GLY A 78 6.74 -9.20 16.85
C GLY A 78 5.37 -9.86 16.96
N PHE A 79 4.37 -9.27 16.31
CA PHE A 79 3.03 -9.85 16.23
C PHE A 79 2.99 -11.14 15.40
N THR A 80 3.57 -11.18 14.19
CA THR A 80 3.52 -12.39 13.36
C THR A 80 4.29 -13.55 13.99
N GLN A 81 5.34 -13.30 14.77
CA GLN A 81 6.04 -14.35 15.51
C GLN A 81 5.18 -15.02 16.59
N SER A 82 4.18 -14.32 17.15
CA SER A 82 3.30 -14.89 18.19
C SER A 82 2.08 -15.61 17.62
N VAL A 83 1.64 -15.23 16.42
CA VAL A 83 0.45 -15.79 15.74
C VAL A 83 0.81 -16.84 14.67
N GLY A 84 2.06 -16.84 14.21
CA GLY A 84 2.59 -17.70 13.15
C GLY A 84 2.81 -16.95 11.83
N ASP A 85 3.55 -17.57 10.90
CA ASP A 85 3.94 -16.95 9.62
C ASP A 85 2.79 -16.89 8.59
N VAL A 86 1.61 -17.45 8.89
CA VAL A 86 0.47 -17.47 7.98
C VAL A 86 -0.42 -16.27 8.26
N ILE A 87 -0.48 -15.33 7.30
CA ILE A 87 -1.42 -14.21 7.34
C ILE A 87 -2.71 -14.64 6.65
N ASP A 88 -3.81 -14.63 7.40
CA ASP A 88 -5.16 -14.94 6.93
C ASP A 88 -6.12 -13.75 7.06
N ASP A 89 -7.41 -13.97 6.76
CA ASP A 89 -8.43 -12.93 6.77
C ASP A 89 -8.65 -12.28 8.16
N ASP A 90 -8.36 -12.99 9.25
CA ASP A 90 -8.54 -12.51 10.63
C ASP A 90 -7.30 -11.79 11.17
N THR A 91 -6.15 -12.08 10.59
CA THR A 91 -4.85 -11.51 11.00
C THR A 91 -4.83 -9.97 11.02
N PRO A 92 -5.35 -9.23 10.01
CA PRO A 92 -5.35 -7.76 10.06
C PRO A 92 -6.18 -7.16 11.20
N PHE A 93 -7.31 -7.79 11.56
CA PHE A 93 -8.13 -7.32 12.67
C PHE A 93 -7.45 -7.63 14.01
N ALA A 94 -6.90 -8.85 14.15
CA ALA A 94 -6.16 -9.25 15.34
C ALA A 94 -4.95 -8.34 15.58
N PHE A 95 -4.20 -8.01 14.52
CA PHE A 95 -3.08 -7.07 14.61
C PHE A 95 -3.53 -5.67 15.01
N TRP A 96 -4.60 -5.17 14.41
CA TRP A 96 -5.14 -3.85 14.76
C TRP A 96 -5.53 -3.75 16.23
N MET A 97 -6.08 -4.83 16.79
CA MET A 97 -6.59 -4.86 18.16
C MET A 97 -5.56 -5.32 19.20
N SER A 98 -4.37 -5.71 18.77
CA SER A 98 -3.27 -6.15 19.65
C SER A 98 -2.77 -5.01 20.53
N ASP A 99 -2.46 -5.31 21.79
CA ASP A 99 -1.85 -4.37 22.73
C ASP A 99 -0.44 -3.93 22.29
N ASP A 100 0.25 -4.75 21.50
CA ASP A 100 1.57 -4.45 20.95
C ASP A 100 1.52 -3.42 19.80
N ASN A 101 0.33 -3.18 19.24
CA ASN A 101 0.14 -2.27 18.11
C ASN A 101 0.05 -0.80 18.57
N THR A 102 1.21 -0.22 18.82
CA THR A 102 1.35 1.18 19.26
C THR A 102 1.36 2.19 18.09
N ILE A 103 1.48 1.72 16.85
CA ILE A 103 1.75 2.56 15.67
C ILE A 103 0.50 2.73 14.81
N PHE A 104 -0.26 1.66 14.59
CA PHE A 104 -1.36 1.65 13.62
C PHE A 104 -2.72 1.87 14.29
N ARG A 105 -3.13 3.13 14.34
CA ARG A 105 -4.38 3.54 15.02
C ARG A 105 -5.66 3.13 14.30
N THR A 106 -5.58 2.80 13.02
CA THR A 106 -6.75 2.43 12.21
C THR A 106 -6.63 1.03 11.65
N TYR A 107 -7.78 0.42 11.36
CA TYR A 107 -7.82 -0.88 10.70
C TYR A 107 -7.14 -0.81 9.33
N ALA A 108 -7.40 0.25 8.56
CA ALA A 108 -6.76 0.46 7.26
C ALA A 108 -5.24 0.56 7.35
N ALA A 109 -4.72 1.30 8.34
CA ALA A 109 -3.28 1.42 8.52
C ALA A 109 -2.66 0.06 8.89
N SER A 110 -3.32 -0.71 9.76
CA SER A 110 -2.89 -2.06 10.16
C SER A 110 -2.90 -3.03 8.97
N PHE A 111 -3.96 -2.99 8.16
CA PHE A 111 -4.10 -3.79 6.95
C PHE A 111 -3.00 -3.50 5.93
N TYR A 112 -2.76 -2.22 5.59
CA TYR A 112 -1.72 -1.86 4.63
C TYR A 112 -0.30 -2.06 5.19
N GLY A 113 -0.10 -1.91 6.50
CA GLY A 113 1.15 -2.28 7.15
C GLY A 113 1.49 -3.75 6.95
N LEU A 114 0.51 -4.65 7.16
CA LEU A 114 0.68 -6.08 6.92
C LEU A 114 0.89 -6.42 5.45
N ARG A 115 0.19 -5.74 4.53
CA ARG A 115 0.43 -5.85 3.08
C ARG A 115 1.89 -5.54 2.76
N ASP A 116 2.40 -4.40 3.22
CA ASP A 116 3.76 -3.94 2.94
C ASP A 116 4.80 -4.89 3.53
N TYR A 117 4.53 -5.39 4.73
CA TYR A 117 5.34 -6.42 5.37
C TYR A 117 5.38 -7.72 4.56
N ALA A 118 4.23 -8.20 4.09
CA ALA A 118 4.14 -9.43 3.30
C ALA A 118 4.85 -9.29 1.95
N ALA A 119 4.70 -8.14 1.27
CA ALA A 119 5.42 -7.84 0.05
C ALA A 119 6.94 -7.81 0.26
N ALA A 120 7.41 -7.10 1.29
CA ALA A 120 8.84 -7.05 1.61
C ALA A 120 9.42 -8.43 1.95
N LEU A 121 8.67 -9.29 2.64
CA LEU A 121 9.09 -10.65 2.95
C LEU A 121 9.17 -11.52 1.68
N SER A 122 8.17 -11.43 0.80
CA SER A 122 8.16 -12.14 -0.48
C SER A 122 9.35 -11.72 -1.37
N ASP A 123 9.64 -10.43 -1.44
CA ASP A 123 10.78 -9.90 -2.20
C ASP A 123 12.12 -10.38 -1.63
N ALA A 124 12.26 -10.38 -0.31
CA ALA A 124 13.46 -10.88 0.37
C ALA A 124 13.64 -12.39 0.15
N GLN A 125 12.56 -13.18 0.21
CA GLN A 125 12.59 -14.61 -0.08
C GLN A 125 12.96 -14.89 -1.54
N THR A 126 12.41 -14.12 -2.48
CA THR A 126 12.71 -14.24 -3.91
C THR A 126 14.18 -13.91 -4.18
N ARG A 127 14.70 -12.83 -3.59
CA ARG A 127 16.14 -12.49 -3.67
C ARG A 127 17.03 -13.58 -3.08
N ALA A 128 16.72 -14.06 -1.88
CA ALA A 128 17.48 -15.15 -1.26
C ALA A 128 17.42 -16.46 -2.06
N ALA A 129 16.30 -16.74 -2.75
CA ALA A 129 16.16 -17.89 -3.63
C ALA A 129 16.99 -17.72 -4.91
N MET A 130 17.04 -16.52 -5.49
CA MET A 130 17.92 -16.19 -6.62
C MET A 130 19.40 -16.31 -6.22
N GLU A 131 19.79 -15.80 -5.06
CA GLU A 131 21.15 -15.92 -4.53
C GLU A 131 21.56 -17.38 -4.28
N LYS A 132 20.64 -18.21 -3.77
CA LYS A 132 20.87 -19.67 -3.63
C LYS A 132 20.88 -20.41 -4.96
N GLY A 133 20.12 -19.95 -5.95
CA GLY A 133 20.16 -20.47 -7.32
C GLY A 133 21.43 -20.06 -8.08
N LEU A 134 22.08 -18.98 -7.65
CA LEU A 134 23.37 -18.47 -8.10
C LEU A 134 24.54 -19.00 -7.25
N ASP A 135 24.41 -20.16 -6.62
CA ASP A 135 25.55 -20.81 -5.97
C ASP A 135 26.63 -21.09 -7.02
N ALA A 136 27.66 -20.24 -7.04
CA ALA A 136 28.79 -20.26 -7.98
C ALA A 136 29.62 -21.56 -7.89
N ALA A 137 29.26 -22.46 -6.97
CA ALA A 137 29.77 -23.82 -6.87
C ALA A 137 29.03 -24.84 -7.75
N HIS A 138 27.94 -24.48 -8.45
CA HIS A 138 27.25 -25.40 -9.35
C HIS A 138 28.12 -25.66 -10.60
N PRO A 139 28.56 -26.92 -10.87
CA PRO A 139 29.53 -27.24 -11.92
C PRO A 139 29.08 -26.88 -13.34
N GLY A 140 27.78 -26.64 -13.54
CA GLY A 140 27.21 -26.24 -14.84
C GLY A 140 27.38 -24.76 -15.20
N LEU A 141 27.65 -23.87 -14.23
CA LEU A 141 27.71 -22.42 -14.45
C LEU A 141 29.14 -21.87 -14.65
N GLN A 142 30.17 -22.58 -14.17
CA GLN A 142 31.56 -22.19 -14.41
C GLN A 142 31.99 -22.37 -15.88
N GLY A 143 31.29 -23.20 -16.66
CA GLY A 143 31.55 -23.37 -18.09
C GLY A 143 30.90 -22.31 -18.98
N GLU A 144 29.86 -21.62 -18.51
CA GLU A 144 29.14 -20.58 -19.28
C GLU A 144 29.57 -19.16 -18.92
N LEU A 145 30.24 -18.95 -17.77
CA LEU A 145 30.78 -17.66 -17.33
C LEU A 145 32.28 -17.49 -17.60
N SER A 146 32.96 -18.49 -18.17
CA SER A 146 34.30 -18.34 -18.73
C SER A 146 34.23 -17.74 -20.13
N VAL A 147 33.73 -16.52 -20.23
CA VAL A 147 33.99 -15.67 -21.40
C VAL A 147 35.28 -14.95 -21.04
N ASP A 148 36.38 -15.28 -21.74
CA ASP A 148 37.60 -14.48 -21.67
C ASP A 148 37.20 -13.01 -21.93
N PRO A 149 37.62 -12.05 -21.09
CA PRO A 149 37.25 -10.66 -21.29
C PRO A 149 37.91 -10.17 -22.58
N ASP A 150 37.10 -10.04 -23.64
CA ASP A 150 37.49 -9.27 -24.81
C ASP A 150 37.70 -7.82 -24.37
N ASP A 151 38.93 -7.35 -24.57
CA ASP A 151 39.39 -6.00 -24.27
C ASP A 151 38.54 -4.99 -25.07
N PRO A 152 37.74 -4.13 -24.41
CA PRO A 152 36.86 -3.17 -25.08
C PRO A 152 37.60 -2.01 -25.79
N PHE A 153 38.93 -2.10 -25.92
CA PHE A 153 39.77 -1.16 -26.67
C PHE A 153 40.40 -1.76 -27.93
N ALA A 154 40.06 -2.99 -28.31
CA ALA A 154 40.43 -3.55 -29.60
C ALA A 154 39.37 -3.18 -30.65
N ASP A 155 39.77 -2.31 -31.58
CA ASP A 155 39.07 -1.91 -32.81
C ASP A 155 38.11 -0.71 -32.69
N GLU A 156 38.71 0.48 -32.61
CA GLU A 156 38.17 1.68 -33.26
C GLU A 156 38.18 1.45 -34.79
N ASP A 157 37.02 1.15 -35.38
CA ASP A 157 36.80 1.36 -36.81
C ASP A 157 35.45 2.06 -37.06
N ASP A 158 35.54 3.09 -37.89
CA ASP A 158 34.54 4.11 -38.14
C ASP A 158 33.28 3.54 -38.82
N GLY A 159 32.11 3.85 -38.27
CA GLY A 159 30.82 3.50 -38.88
C GLY A 159 29.70 4.42 -38.43
N GLU A 160 29.53 5.55 -39.12
CA GLU A 160 28.36 6.43 -39.03
C GLU A 160 27.05 5.63 -39.12
N ALA A 161 26.26 5.63 -38.04
CA ALA A 161 24.85 5.30 -38.08
C ALA A 161 24.06 6.48 -37.49
N THR A 162 23.53 7.31 -38.37
CA THR A 162 22.60 8.40 -38.02
C THR A 162 21.31 7.83 -37.47
N ALA A 163 21.18 7.79 -36.15
CA ALA A 163 19.93 7.54 -35.46
C ALA A 163 19.09 8.83 -35.43
N GLU A 164 18.32 9.07 -36.50
CA GLU A 164 17.12 9.92 -36.40
C GLU A 164 16.08 9.18 -35.55
N THR A 165 16.12 9.37 -34.23
CA THR A 165 15.05 8.96 -33.34
C THR A 165 13.88 9.94 -33.44
N LEU A 166 12.86 9.52 -34.20
CA LEU A 166 11.49 10.00 -34.03
C LEU A 166 11.02 9.65 -32.61
N SER A 167 10.92 10.64 -31.73
CA SER A 167 10.25 10.48 -30.44
C SER A 167 8.74 10.56 -30.63
N GLU A 168 8.10 9.45 -31.01
CA GLU A 168 6.73 9.21 -30.55
C GLU A 168 6.84 8.81 -29.07
N GLU A 169 6.46 9.70 -28.16
CA GLU A 169 6.31 9.37 -26.74
C GLU A 169 5.35 8.19 -26.62
N ALA A 170 5.89 6.98 -26.45
CA ALA A 170 5.09 5.81 -26.16
C ALA A 170 4.30 6.08 -24.88
N PRO A 171 2.98 5.78 -24.84
CA PRO A 171 2.17 6.03 -23.65
C PRO A 171 2.78 5.31 -22.45
N THR A 172 3.02 6.05 -21.37
CA THR A 172 3.55 5.49 -20.11
C THR A 172 2.58 4.42 -19.60
N VAL A 173 3.03 3.17 -19.60
CA VAL A 173 2.25 2.06 -19.04
C VAL A 173 2.39 2.13 -17.52
N PRO A 174 1.28 2.24 -16.75
CA PRO A 174 1.36 2.27 -15.31
C PRO A 174 1.86 0.92 -14.76
N ASP A 175 2.80 0.97 -13.82
CA ASP A 175 3.42 -0.23 -13.22
C ASP A 175 2.48 -0.90 -12.22
N THR A 176 1.55 -0.13 -11.64
CA THR A 176 0.56 -0.64 -10.67
C THR A 176 -0.88 -0.32 -11.05
N ALA A 177 -1.82 -1.12 -10.55
CA ALA A 177 -3.25 -0.86 -10.71
C ALA A 177 -3.71 0.43 -9.99
N GLU A 178 -2.98 0.87 -8.95
CA GLU A 178 -3.23 2.14 -8.25
C GLU A 178 -2.87 3.34 -9.13
N GLU A 179 -1.69 3.31 -9.74
CA GLU A 179 -1.25 4.32 -10.72
C GLU A 179 -2.16 4.33 -11.96
N ALA A 180 -2.60 3.16 -12.42
CA ALA A 180 -3.57 3.03 -13.49
C ALA A 180 -4.89 3.74 -13.14
N LEU A 181 -5.44 3.53 -11.94
CA LEU A 181 -6.66 4.20 -11.49
C LEU A 181 -6.45 5.72 -11.38
N LYS A 182 -5.28 6.17 -10.91
CA LYS A 182 -4.93 7.59 -10.84
C LYS A 182 -4.88 8.21 -12.24
N SER A 183 -4.20 7.57 -13.18
CA SER A 183 -4.11 8.00 -14.58
C SER A 183 -5.50 8.12 -15.23
N ILE A 184 -6.38 7.14 -15.05
CA ILE A 184 -7.77 7.22 -15.55
C ILE A 184 -8.53 8.40 -14.93
N ALA A 185 -8.38 8.64 -13.63
CA ALA A 185 -9.11 9.70 -12.93
C ALA A 185 -8.64 11.12 -13.31
N GLU A 186 -7.33 11.27 -13.52
CA GLU A 186 -6.69 12.52 -13.93
C GLU A 186 -6.84 12.77 -15.43
N GLY A 187 -7.04 11.72 -16.23
CA GLY A 187 -7.28 11.78 -17.66
C GLY A 187 -8.46 12.65 -18.09
N GLU A 188 -8.48 12.96 -19.38
CA GLU A 188 -9.47 13.85 -19.99
C GLU A 188 -10.89 13.28 -19.95
N LEU A 189 -11.01 11.94 -20.00
CA LEU A 189 -12.29 11.24 -19.99
C LEU A 189 -12.74 10.98 -18.55
N LYS A 190 -13.82 11.62 -18.13
CA LYS A 190 -14.42 11.39 -16.80
C LYS A 190 -15.29 10.13 -16.78
N ILE A 191 -14.64 8.97 -16.92
CA ILE A 191 -15.28 7.65 -17.03
C ILE A 191 -15.49 6.94 -15.69
N VAL A 192 -14.71 7.29 -14.66
CA VAL A 192 -14.85 6.79 -13.29
C VAL A 192 -15.35 7.92 -12.39
N LYS A 193 -16.48 7.71 -11.72
CA LYS A 193 -17.06 8.69 -10.78
C LYS A 193 -16.34 8.66 -9.44
N GLN A 194 -16.51 9.72 -8.65
CA GLN A 194 -15.90 9.82 -7.31
C GLN A 194 -16.31 8.66 -6.38
N LYS A 195 -17.58 8.23 -6.39
CA LYS A 195 -18.04 7.08 -5.59
C LYS A 195 -17.38 5.77 -6.03
N GLU A 196 -17.23 5.60 -7.35
CA GLU A 196 -16.61 4.42 -7.96
C GLU A 196 -15.12 4.38 -7.63
N ARG A 197 -14.43 5.53 -7.70
CA ARG A 197 -13.03 5.68 -7.28
C ARG A 197 -12.84 5.38 -5.79
N ALA A 198 -13.74 5.83 -4.92
CA ALA A 198 -13.67 5.56 -3.49
C ALA A 198 -13.79 4.06 -3.17
N LEU A 199 -14.50 3.29 -4.01
CA LEU A 199 -14.58 1.83 -3.89
C LEU A 199 -13.37 1.13 -4.51
N LEU A 200 -12.87 1.60 -5.66
CA LEU A 200 -11.75 1.00 -6.38
C LEU A 200 -10.40 1.24 -5.71
N ALA A 201 -10.16 2.44 -5.17
CA ALA A 201 -8.85 2.83 -4.66
C ALA A 201 -8.31 1.87 -3.58
N PRO A 202 -9.10 1.47 -2.55
CA PRO A 202 -8.60 0.52 -1.56
C PRO A 202 -8.31 -0.87 -2.14
N ILE A 203 -9.04 -1.29 -3.18
CA ILE A 203 -8.83 -2.59 -3.84
C ILE A 203 -7.55 -2.56 -4.66
N MET A 204 -7.32 -1.50 -5.44
CA MET A 204 -6.10 -1.33 -6.24
C MET A 204 -4.88 -1.21 -5.34
N GLN A 205 -5.00 -0.47 -4.23
CA GLN A 205 -3.95 -0.33 -3.23
C GLN A 205 -3.67 -1.68 -2.51
N ALA A 206 -4.69 -2.47 -2.21
CA ALA A 206 -4.50 -3.80 -1.59
C ALA A 206 -3.83 -4.81 -2.54
N GLY A 207 -4.12 -4.72 -3.85
CA GLY A 207 -3.47 -5.54 -4.87
C GLY A 207 -3.60 -7.05 -4.61
N PRO A 208 -2.57 -7.86 -4.91
CA PRO A 208 -2.59 -9.31 -4.70
C PRO A 208 -2.85 -9.73 -3.25
N PHE A 209 -2.39 -8.94 -2.27
CA PHE A 209 -2.63 -9.19 -0.86
C PHE A 209 -4.13 -9.15 -0.53
N GLY A 210 -4.85 -8.16 -1.08
CA GLY A 210 -6.30 -8.07 -0.89
C GLY A 210 -7.08 -9.19 -1.57
N VAL A 211 -6.57 -9.73 -2.68
CA VAL A 211 -7.15 -10.91 -3.36
C VAL A 211 -6.93 -12.18 -2.54
N ALA A 212 -5.76 -12.32 -1.89
CA ALA A 212 -5.47 -13.43 -1.00
C ALA A 212 -6.31 -13.39 0.29
N LEU A 213 -6.67 -12.19 0.76
CA LEU A 213 -7.44 -11.93 1.97
C LEU A 213 -8.78 -11.22 1.65
N PRO A 214 -9.71 -11.92 0.98
CA PRO A 214 -10.91 -11.29 0.46
C PRO A 214 -11.84 -10.74 1.55
N ARG A 215 -11.98 -11.43 2.70
CA ARG A 215 -12.83 -10.96 3.80
C ARG A 215 -12.17 -9.80 4.55
N ALA A 216 -10.86 -9.81 4.74
CA ALA A 216 -10.12 -8.69 5.34
C ALA A 216 -10.26 -7.41 4.50
N THR A 217 -10.22 -7.54 3.18
CA THR A 217 -10.47 -6.43 2.25
C THR A 217 -11.94 -5.99 2.28
N ALA A 218 -12.89 -6.93 2.40
CA ALA A 218 -14.30 -6.57 2.57
C ALA A 218 -14.55 -5.78 3.88
N ARG A 219 -13.87 -6.16 4.98
CA ARG A 219 -13.85 -5.38 6.24
C ARG A 219 -13.29 -3.98 6.03
N LEU A 220 -12.22 -3.84 5.25
CA LEU A 220 -11.64 -2.54 4.91
C LEU A 220 -12.67 -1.65 4.20
N LEU A 221 -13.35 -2.18 3.18
CA LEU A 221 -14.35 -1.44 2.41
C LEU A 221 -15.60 -1.09 3.22
N ALA A 222 -16.05 -1.97 4.11
CA ALA A 222 -17.27 -1.80 4.89
C ALA A 222 -17.08 -0.87 6.11
N PHE A 223 -15.99 -1.02 6.86
CA PHE A 223 -15.85 -0.42 8.18
C PHE A 223 -14.85 0.76 8.24
N HIS A 224 -13.89 0.85 7.32
CA HIS A 224 -12.98 2.01 7.30
C HIS A 224 -13.71 3.36 7.09
N PRO A 225 -14.74 3.47 6.22
CA PRO A 225 -15.51 4.72 6.11
C PRO A 225 -16.15 5.14 7.43
N ILE A 226 -16.63 4.17 8.22
CA ILE A 226 -17.23 4.41 9.54
C ILE A 226 -16.17 4.94 10.52
N GLN A 227 -15.01 4.29 10.57
CA GLN A 227 -13.89 4.71 11.42
C GLN A 227 -13.39 6.13 11.07
N SER A 228 -13.30 6.44 9.78
CA SER A 228 -12.92 7.76 9.28
C SER A 228 -13.96 8.81 9.68
N ALA A 229 -15.24 8.49 9.56
CA ALA A 229 -16.33 9.37 9.96
C ALA A 229 -16.36 9.60 11.49
N LEU A 230 -16.16 8.56 12.31
CA LEU A 230 -16.01 8.67 13.77
C LEU A 230 -14.86 9.61 14.15
N SER A 231 -13.68 9.37 13.58
CA SER A 231 -12.49 10.17 13.85
C SER A 231 -12.68 11.64 13.44
N ASN A 232 -13.34 11.88 12.31
CA ASN A 232 -13.62 13.24 11.84
C ASN A 232 -14.69 13.95 12.68
N SER A 233 -15.72 13.24 13.14
CA SER A 233 -16.75 13.77 14.03
C SER A 233 -16.17 14.19 15.37
N LEU A 234 -15.30 13.37 15.98
CA LEU A 234 -14.58 13.73 17.21
C LEU A 234 -13.69 14.96 17.02
N ARG A 235 -12.96 15.04 15.89
CA ARG A 235 -12.05 16.16 15.63
C ARG A 235 -12.79 17.48 15.37
N THR A 236 -13.93 17.44 14.70
CA THR A 236 -14.62 18.66 14.22
C THR A 236 -15.83 19.05 15.07
N GLY A 237 -16.30 18.18 15.96
CA GLY A 237 -17.53 18.37 16.74
C GLY A 237 -18.81 18.42 15.88
N LYS A 238 -18.71 18.11 14.58
CA LYS A 238 -19.83 18.13 13.63
C LYS A 238 -20.07 16.72 13.12
N ALA A 239 -21.26 16.20 13.36
CA ALA A 239 -21.65 14.88 12.91
C ALA A 239 -23.09 14.89 12.39
N LEU A 240 -23.32 14.20 11.28
CA LEU A 240 -24.66 13.93 10.77
C LEU A 240 -25.39 12.87 11.62
N LEU A 241 -24.63 11.96 12.22
CA LEU A 241 -25.10 10.95 13.15
C LEU A 241 -24.30 11.02 14.45
N PRO A 242 -24.93 10.80 15.62
CA PRO A 242 -24.23 10.74 16.91
C PRO A 242 -23.14 9.66 16.91
N ILE A 243 -22.10 9.87 17.71
CA ILE A 243 -20.98 8.92 17.83
C ILE A 243 -21.49 7.59 18.40
N GLU A 244 -22.39 7.67 19.37
CA GLU A 244 -23.04 6.54 20.06
C GLU A 244 -23.80 5.64 19.08
N GLU A 245 -24.40 6.22 18.04
CA GLU A 245 -25.07 5.43 17.01
C GLU A 245 -24.08 4.84 16.00
N ARG A 246 -23.09 5.64 15.60
CA ARG A 246 -22.14 5.25 14.55
C ARG A 246 -21.17 4.16 14.98
N VAL A 247 -20.84 4.05 16.27
CA VAL A 247 -20.00 2.94 16.76
C VAL A 247 -20.65 1.58 16.54
N HIS A 248 -21.97 1.50 16.36
CA HIS A 248 -22.65 0.25 16.05
C HIS A 248 -22.63 -0.13 14.55
N CYS A 249 -21.91 0.63 13.72
CA CYS A 249 -21.71 0.34 12.31
C CYS A 249 -23.02 0.21 11.52
N SER A 250 -24.06 0.98 11.87
CA SER A 250 -25.37 0.95 11.19
C SER A 250 -25.29 1.40 9.73
N GLU A 251 -24.35 2.28 9.40
CA GLU A 251 -24.09 2.75 8.03
C GLU A 251 -23.12 1.84 7.25
N ALA A 252 -22.62 0.76 7.85
CA ALA A 252 -21.65 -0.11 7.19
C ALA A 252 -22.31 -0.87 6.04
N ARG A 253 -21.58 -0.95 4.92
CA ARG A 253 -22.07 -1.61 3.71
C ARG A 253 -21.96 -3.13 3.85
N ALA A 254 -23.07 -3.83 3.64
CA ALA A 254 -23.07 -5.29 3.69
C ALA A 254 -22.21 -5.89 2.57
N TYR A 255 -21.61 -7.06 2.81
CA TYR A 255 -20.73 -7.73 1.83
C TYR A 255 -21.46 -8.10 0.55
N GLY A 256 -22.74 -8.48 0.63
CA GLY A 256 -23.57 -8.73 -0.56
C GLY A 256 -23.75 -7.48 -1.43
N GLU A 257 -23.98 -6.32 -0.82
CA GLU A 257 -24.07 -5.04 -1.55
C GLU A 257 -22.73 -4.66 -2.19
N LEU A 258 -21.62 -4.88 -1.48
CA LEU A 258 -20.29 -4.69 -2.05
C LEU A 258 -20.09 -5.59 -3.28
N ALA A 259 -20.43 -6.88 -3.20
CA ALA A 259 -20.30 -7.81 -4.32
C ALA A 259 -21.13 -7.39 -5.54
N GLN A 260 -22.33 -6.83 -5.33
CA GLN A 260 -23.19 -6.28 -6.39
C GLN A 260 -22.58 -5.02 -7.02
N ASP A 261 -22.09 -4.09 -6.19
CA ASP A 261 -21.40 -2.89 -6.68
C ASP A 261 -20.16 -3.23 -7.51
N LEU A 262 -19.37 -4.21 -7.06
CA LEU A 262 -18.20 -4.68 -7.79
C LEU A 262 -18.57 -5.30 -9.14
N GLN A 263 -19.69 -6.03 -9.22
CA GLN A 263 -20.22 -6.55 -10.48
C GLN A 263 -20.67 -5.45 -11.44
N ALA A 264 -21.35 -4.43 -10.90
CA ALA A 264 -21.77 -3.28 -11.68
C ALA A 264 -20.55 -2.50 -12.22
N LEU A 265 -19.50 -2.36 -11.41
CA LEU A 265 -18.23 -1.77 -11.83
C LEU A 265 -17.52 -2.61 -12.89
N GLU A 266 -17.44 -3.93 -12.73
CA GLU A 266 -16.85 -4.83 -13.73
C GLU A 266 -17.56 -4.69 -15.09
N THR A 267 -18.89 -4.61 -15.06
CA THR A 267 -19.71 -4.40 -16.26
C THR A 267 -19.41 -3.03 -16.88
N ALA A 268 -19.33 -1.97 -16.07
CA ALA A 268 -19.03 -0.62 -16.55
C ALA A 268 -17.63 -0.52 -17.17
N MET A 269 -16.61 -1.13 -16.55
CA MET A 269 -15.24 -1.19 -17.08
C MET A 269 -15.19 -1.96 -18.40
N THR A 270 -15.92 -3.07 -18.47
CA THR A 270 -16.05 -3.85 -19.72
C THR A 270 -16.71 -3.03 -20.82
N ASP A 271 -17.75 -2.26 -20.51
CA ASP A 271 -18.39 -1.38 -21.47
C ASP A 271 -17.47 -0.25 -21.95
N TRP A 272 -16.58 0.27 -21.08
CA TRP A 272 -15.55 1.22 -21.50
C TRP A 272 -14.53 0.61 -22.45
N MET A 273 -14.09 -0.63 -22.20
CA MET A 273 -13.20 -1.34 -23.12
C MET A 273 -13.85 -1.63 -24.48
N LYS A 274 -15.16 -1.93 -24.51
CA LYS A 274 -15.91 -2.07 -25.78
C LYS A 274 -15.93 -0.76 -26.57
N ILE A 275 -16.14 0.37 -25.89
CA ILE A 275 -16.08 1.70 -26.51
C ILE A 275 -14.68 1.98 -27.05
N ALA A 276 -13.63 1.71 -26.27
CA ALA A 276 -12.24 1.88 -26.71
C ALA A 276 -11.95 1.04 -27.97
N LEU A 277 -12.40 -0.22 -27.98
CA LEU A 277 -12.27 -1.11 -29.15
C LEU A 277 -13.00 -0.56 -30.36
N ALA A 278 -14.24 -0.07 -30.18
CA ALA A 278 -15.06 0.50 -31.25
C ALA A 278 -14.46 1.76 -31.88
N LEU A 279 -13.72 2.55 -31.09
CA LEU A 279 -13.01 3.73 -31.58
C LEU A 279 -11.69 3.39 -32.29
N ARG A 280 -11.12 2.21 -32.02
CA ARG A 280 -9.85 1.75 -32.60
C ARG A 280 -10.03 0.98 -33.90
N ILE A 281 -11.08 0.17 -33.99
CA ILE A 281 -11.33 -0.73 -35.13
C ILE A 281 -12.37 -0.09 -36.05
N GLY A 282 -12.02 0.08 -37.34
CA GLY A 282 -12.94 0.53 -38.38
C GLY A 282 -14.04 -0.48 -38.72
N GLU A 283 -14.84 -0.18 -39.75
CA GLU A 283 -15.96 -1.05 -40.15
C GLU A 283 -15.50 -2.41 -40.73
N ASP A 284 -14.26 -2.50 -41.22
CA ASP A 284 -13.70 -3.64 -41.95
C ASP A 284 -12.94 -4.64 -41.05
N THR A 285 -13.61 -5.26 -40.07
CA THR A 285 -13.03 -6.40 -39.34
C THR A 285 -13.54 -7.74 -39.89
N ALA A 286 -12.62 -8.61 -40.30
CA ALA A 286 -12.96 -9.95 -40.79
C ALA A 286 -13.37 -10.93 -39.68
N ASN A 287 -13.18 -10.57 -38.40
CA ASN A 287 -13.52 -11.41 -37.26
C ASN A 287 -14.95 -11.10 -36.77
N PRO A 288 -15.90 -12.05 -36.86
CA PRO A 288 -17.29 -11.82 -36.47
C PRO A 288 -17.47 -11.50 -34.98
N GLN A 289 -16.63 -12.06 -34.10
CA GLN A 289 -16.69 -11.78 -32.67
C GLN A 289 -16.22 -10.34 -32.37
N LEU A 290 -15.18 -9.86 -33.06
CA LEU A 290 -14.73 -8.48 -32.90
C LEU A 290 -15.75 -7.49 -33.46
N ALA A 291 -16.44 -7.84 -34.56
CA ALA A 291 -17.53 -7.03 -35.11
C ALA A 291 -18.68 -6.86 -34.10
N GLU A 292 -19.09 -7.94 -33.42
CA GLU A 292 -20.15 -7.89 -32.41
C GLU A 292 -19.77 -7.00 -31.21
N ILE A 293 -18.54 -7.14 -30.70
CA ILE A 293 -18.04 -6.34 -29.56
C ILE A 293 -17.93 -4.87 -29.96
N ARG A 294 -17.45 -4.58 -31.18
CA ARG A 294 -17.41 -3.23 -31.75
C ARG A 294 -18.81 -2.63 -31.83
N ASP A 295 -19.78 -3.34 -32.40
CA ASP A 295 -21.14 -2.84 -32.57
C ASP A 295 -21.80 -2.52 -31.22
N ALA A 296 -21.58 -3.37 -30.21
CA ALA A 296 -21.98 -3.08 -28.84
C ALA A 296 -21.30 -1.81 -28.30
N GLY A 297 -20.01 -1.63 -28.56
CA GLY A 297 -19.25 -0.43 -28.22
C GLY A 297 -19.80 0.85 -28.87
N VAL A 298 -20.14 0.81 -30.16
CA VAL A 298 -20.77 1.92 -30.89
C VAL A 298 -22.12 2.30 -30.26
N VAL A 299 -22.94 1.30 -29.93
CA VAL A 299 -24.23 1.52 -29.25
C VAL A 299 -24.01 2.15 -27.87
N LEU A 300 -23.02 1.69 -27.11
CA LEU A 300 -22.68 2.24 -25.80
C LEU A 300 -22.17 3.68 -25.88
N LEU A 301 -21.32 3.99 -26.86
CA LEU A 301 -20.80 5.33 -27.12
C LEU A 301 -21.93 6.31 -27.43
N LYS A 302 -22.86 5.93 -28.32
CA LYS A 302 -24.05 6.74 -28.67
C LYS A 302 -24.95 7.07 -27.47
N LYS A 303 -24.93 6.24 -26.42
CA LYS A 303 -25.69 6.48 -25.18
C LYS A 303 -25.00 7.48 -24.25
N LYS A 304 -23.71 7.79 -24.43
CA LYS A 304 -22.99 8.74 -23.59
C LYS A 304 -23.32 10.17 -24.03
N ARG A 305 -23.67 11.02 -23.05
CA ARG A 305 -24.10 12.41 -23.26
C ARG A 305 -23.32 13.42 -22.42
N SER A 306 -22.24 13.01 -21.76
CA SER A 306 -21.46 13.91 -20.93
C SER A 306 -20.53 14.77 -21.78
N LYS A 307 -20.22 15.99 -21.30
CA LYS A 307 -19.35 16.96 -22.00
C LYS A 307 -17.98 16.39 -22.36
N SER A 308 -17.45 15.44 -21.59
CA SER A 308 -16.18 14.77 -21.89
C SER A 308 -16.22 13.89 -23.15
N PHE A 309 -17.40 13.61 -23.69
CA PHE A 309 -17.61 12.82 -24.91
C PHE A 309 -18.17 13.67 -26.06
N ASP A 310 -18.31 14.99 -25.88
CA ASP A 310 -18.77 15.93 -26.91
C ASP A 310 -17.59 16.37 -27.78
N ARG A 311 -17.00 15.39 -28.48
CA ARG A 311 -15.77 15.52 -29.27
C ARG A 311 -15.83 14.63 -30.50
N ALA A 312 -14.98 14.90 -31.48
CA ALA A 312 -14.88 14.07 -32.68
C ALA A 312 -14.41 12.64 -32.32
N PRO A 313 -14.83 11.60 -33.05
CA PRO A 313 -14.41 10.21 -32.79
C PRO A 313 -12.89 10.02 -32.76
N GLU A 314 -12.15 10.76 -33.58
CA GLU A 314 -10.69 10.70 -33.65
C GLU A 314 -10.04 11.24 -32.36
N GLU A 315 -10.56 12.34 -31.81
CA GLU A 315 -10.11 12.90 -30.53
C GLU A 315 -10.43 11.95 -29.37
N LEU A 316 -11.60 11.31 -29.40
CA LEU A 316 -11.96 10.29 -28.41
C LEU A 316 -11.05 9.06 -28.51
N ALA A 317 -10.68 8.64 -29.72
CA ALA A 317 -9.76 7.52 -29.91
C ALA A 317 -8.36 7.83 -29.34
N VAL A 318 -7.87 9.06 -29.47
CA VAL A 318 -6.63 9.51 -28.81
C VAL A 318 -6.78 9.47 -27.29
N ALA A 319 -7.86 10.05 -26.75
CA ALA A 319 -8.09 10.10 -25.31
C ALA A 319 -8.24 8.70 -24.68
N PHE A 320 -8.91 7.77 -25.37
CA PHE A 320 -9.03 6.37 -24.91
C PHE A 320 -7.69 5.61 -24.97
N ARG A 321 -6.86 5.84 -26.00
CA ARG A 321 -5.52 5.24 -26.08
C ARG A 321 -4.66 5.57 -24.87
N GLY A 322 -4.76 6.80 -24.35
CA GLY A 322 -4.03 7.23 -23.15
C GLY A 322 -4.43 6.52 -21.86
N ILE A 323 -5.60 5.87 -21.81
CA ILE A 323 -6.12 5.22 -20.58
C ILE A 323 -6.38 3.72 -20.76
N GLU A 324 -6.20 3.16 -21.96
CA GLU A 324 -6.57 1.78 -22.29
C GLU A 324 -5.82 0.75 -21.42
N ALA A 325 -4.49 0.90 -21.31
CA ALA A 325 -3.66 0.05 -20.45
C ALA A 325 -4.12 0.12 -18.98
N GLY A 326 -4.42 1.33 -18.51
CA GLY A 326 -4.95 1.52 -17.16
C GLY A 326 -6.31 0.86 -16.96
N LEU A 327 -7.22 0.98 -17.93
CA LEU A 327 -8.55 0.36 -17.88
C LEU A 327 -8.45 -1.16 -17.79
N MET A 328 -7.55 -1.77 -18.57
CA MET A 328 -7.30 -3.20 -18.52
C MET A 328 -6.73 -3.64 -17.17
N SER A 329 -5.75 -2.91 -16.64
CA SER A 329 -5.13 -3.20 -15.34
C SER A 329 -6.13 -3.10 -14.17
N VAL A 330 -6.92 -2.02 -14.13
CA VAL A 330 -7.97 -1.83 -13.11
C VAL A 330 -9.05 -2.90 -13.23
N ASN A 331 -9.50 -3.21 -14.46
CA ASN A 331 -10.51 -4.23 -14.67
C ASN A 331 -10.02 -5.63 -14.27
N ALA A 332 -8.78 -5.99 -14.58
CA ALA A 332 -8.19 -7.27 -14.16
C ALA A 332 -8.16 -7.39 -12.63
N SER A 333 -7.62 -6.37 -11.95
CA SER A 333 -7.53 -6.34 -10.48
C SER A 333 -8.91 -6.38 -9.81
N LEU A 334 -9.88 -5.65 -10.35
CA LEU A 334 -11.26 -5.66 -9.88
C LEU A 334 -11.90 -7.04 -10.02
N ARG A 335 -11.71 -7.71 -11.17
CA ARG A 335 -12.25 -9.03 -11.44
C ARG A 335 -11.67 -10.09 -10.51
N ASP A 336 -10.36 -10.05 -10.29
CA ASP A 336 -9.67 -10.97 -9.40
C ASP A 336 -10.20 -10.84 -7.97
N TYR A 337 -10.33 -9.62 -7.48
CA TYR A 337 -10.91 -9.39 -6.15
C TYR A 337 -12.38 -9.78 -6.07
N ALA A 338 -13.23 -9.38 -7.03
CA ALA A 338 -14.65 -9.74 -7.03
C ALA A 338 -14.86 -11.27 -7.05
N LYS A 339 -14.00 -11.98 -7.78
CA LYS A 339 -14.00 -13.45 -7.83
C LYS A 339 -13.51 -14.07 -6.53
N ALA A 340 -12.45 -13.54 -5.93
CA ALA A 340 -11.95 -14.00 -4.63
C ALA A 340 -12.99 -13.79 -3.52
N LEU A 341 -13.63 -12.62 -3.49
CA LEU A 341 -14.70 -12.31 -2.55
C LEU A 341 -15.85 -13.31 -2.64
N ARG A 342 -16.36 -13.59 -3.85
CA ARG A 342 -17.44 -14.57 -4.02
C ARG A 342 -17.01 -16.00 -3.65
N ARG A 343 -15.77 -16.38 -3.93
CA ARG A 343 -15.23 -17.71 -3.59
C ARG A 343 -14.97 -17.90 -2.10
N GLY A 344 -14.72 -16.80 -1.38
CA GLY A 344 -14.52 -16.81 0.07
C GLY A 344 -15.77 -17.20 0.87
N PHE A 345 -16.94 -17.27 0.24
CA PHE A 345 -18.21 -17.65 0.87
C PHE A 345 -18.89 -18.78 0.10
N ALA A 346 -19.50 -19.73 0.82
CA ALA A 346 -20.21 -20.83 0.20
C ALA A 346 -21.58 -20.43 -0.34
N SER A 347 -22.19 -19.38 0.22
CA SER A 347 -23.48 -18.82 -0.22
C SER A 347 -23.62 -17.33 0.12
N GLU A 348 -24.65 -16.67 -0.44
CA GLU A 348 -25.02 -15.31 -0.03
C GLU A 348 -25.44 -15.24 1.45
N GLY A 349 -26.04 -16.31 1.99
CA GLY A 349 -26.40 -16.41 3.40
C GLY A 349 -25.16 -16.43 4.31
N ASP A 350 -24.11 -17.16 3.91
CA ASP A 350 -22.84 -17.19 4.65
C ASP A 350 -22.13 -15.84 4.61
N MET A 351 -22.19 -15.15 3.46
CA MET A 351 -21.65 -13.80 3.30
C MET A 351 -22.37 -12.78 4.21
N ALA A 352 -23.70 -12.87 4.31
CA ALA A 352 -24.48 -12.03 5.21
C ALA A 352 -24.18 -12.33 6.69
N ALA A 353 -24.09 -13.61 7.07
CA ALA A 353 -23.75 -14.01 8.43
C ALA A 353 -22.33 -13.54 8.83
N ALA A 354 -21.36 -13.65 7.92
CA ALA A 354 -20.01 -13.16 8.14
C ALA A 354 -19.96 -11.64 8.33
N PHE A 355 -20.72 -10.89 7.52
CA PHE A 355 -20.85 -9.44 7.70
C PHE A 355 -21.43 -9.09 9.07
N GLU A 356 -22.49 -9.77 9.52
CA GLU A 356 -23.10 -9.50 10.83
C GLU A 356 -22.15 -9.81 12.00
N ALA A 357 -21.40 -10.90 11.91
CA ALA A 357 -20.35 -11.22 12.88
C ALA A 357 -19.27 -10.13 12.91
N ASP A 358 -18.79 -9.69 11.75
CA ASP A 358 -17.78 -8.64 11.65
C ASP A 358 -18.33 -7.29 12.12
N ARG A 359 -19.61 -6.98 11.85
CA ARG A 359 -20.28 -5.79 12.35
C ARG A 359 -20.29 -5.75 13.88
N GLY A 360 -20.55 -6.88 14.53
CA GLY A 360 -20.43 -7.02 15.98
C GLY A 360 -19.01 -6.78 16.49
N LEU A 361 -18.01 -7.40 15.84
CA LEU A 361 -16.60 -7.25 16.20
C LEU A 361 -16.10 -5.81 16.07
N PHE A 362 -16.33 -5.19 14.91
CA PHE A 362 -15.95 -3.79 14.68
C PHE A 362 -16.75 -2.84 15.58
N GLY A 363 -18.01 -3.15 15.87
CA GLY A 363 -18.82 -2.34 16.77
C GLY A 363 -18.28 -2.33 18.20
N ALA A 364 -17.87 -3.50 18.71
CA ALA A 364 -17.19 -3.60 20.00
C ALA A 364 -15.84 -2.87 19.99
N ALA A 365 -15.05 -3.02 18.92
CA ALA A 365 -13.77 -2.33 18.75
C ALA A 365 -13.92 -0.81 18.74
N PHE A 366 -14.89 -0.28 17.99
CA PHE A 366 -15.15 1.16 17.91
C PHE A 366 -15.70 1.71 19.21
N SER A 367 -16.57 0.98 19.90
CA SER A 367 -17.06 1.40 21.23
C SER A 367 -15.89 1.57 22.20
N ARG A 368 -14.99 0.57 22.27
CA ARG A 368 -13.78 0.63 23.09
C ARG A 368 -12.89 1.82 22.74
N LEU A 369 -12.68 2.09 21.45
CA LEU A 369 -11.73 3.11 21.02
C LEU A 369 -12.29 4.54 21.09
N TYR A 370 -13.59 4.74 20.89
CA TYR A 370 -14.19 6.05 20.67
C TYR A 370 -15.17 6.49 21.75
N LEU A 371 -15.74 5.58 22.55
CA LEU A 371 -16.61 5.91 23.68
C LEU A 371 -15.87 5.79 25.01
N ASP A 372 -15.22 4.66 25.27
CA ASP A 372 -14.55 4.42 26.57
C ASP A 372 -13.37 5.40 26.78
N THR A 373 -12.62 5.69 25.72
CA THR A 373 -11.52 6.67 25.75
C THR A 373 -12.01 8.12 25.96
N SER A 374 -13.22 8.44 25.51
CA SER A 374 -13.82 9.77 25.70
C SER A 374 -14.24 9.99 27.16
N ALA A 375 -14.72 8.95 27.83
CA ALA A 375 -15.10 9.01 29.25
C ALA A 375 -13.88 9.21 30.18
N GLU A 376 -12.74 8.57 29.91
CA GLU A 376 -11.51 8.79 30.70
C GLU A 376 -10.91 10.19 30.51
N GLY A 377 -11.09 10.79 29.33
CA GLY A 377 -10.69 12.18 29.04
C GLY A 377 -11.53 13.22 29.80
N GLU A 378 -12.83 12.99 29.94
CA GLU A 378 -13.73 13.87 30.70
C GLU A 378 -13.54 13.75 32.21
N ILE A 379 -13.27 12.56 32.75
CA ILE A 379 -13.01 12.36 34.18
C ILE A 379 -11.72 13.09 34.61
N ARG A 380 -10.66 13.03 33.80
CA ARG A 380 -9.42 13.80 34.09
C ARG A 380 -9.58 15.31 33.95
N ALA A 381 -10.53 15.80 33.15
CA ALA A 381 -10.81 17.22 33.02
C ALA A 381 -11.65 17.78 34.18
N GLN A 382 -12.37 16.93 34.91
CA GLN A 382 -13.16 17.31 36.09
C GLN A 382 -12.37 17.21 37.41
N GLU A 383 -11.21 16.56 37.41
CA GLU A 383 -10.31 16.43 38.57
C GLU A 383 -9.15 17.47 38.59
N VAL A 384 -9.15 18.47 37.69
CA VAL A 384 -8.15 19.55 37.65
C VAL A 384 -8.72 20.88 38.11
#